data_AF-A0AAV0V6J8-F1
#
_entry.id   AF-A0AAV0V6J8-F1
#
_cell.length_a   1.000
_cell.length_b   1.000
_cell.length_c   1.000
_cell.angle_alpha   90.00
_cell.angle_beta   90.00
_cell.angle_gamma   90.00
#
_symmetry.space_group_name_H-M   'P 1'
#
loop_
_entity.id
_entity.type
_entity.pdbx_description
1 polymer ?
#
loop_
_entity_poly.entity_id
_entity_poly.type
_entity_poly.pdbx_seq_one_letter_code
_entity_poly.pdbx_strand_id
1 'polypeptide(L)'
;MNDREDSVSISETLKEVQAEVALQIRNDKNLKHVGVAVRRPRTRASCVKGQVDEDTKQWELLLFSFSDSSELANLESLLVQLTPSTCFLSADLERTQSTGDSKKLHVLLQTHEVARVYMKKQLFNDVSGD
;
A
#
# COMPACT_ATOMS: atom_id res chain seq x y z
N MET A 1 -37.85 -22.34 -24.29
CA MET A 1 -37.78 -21.25 -23.29
C MET A 1 -36.49 -21.46 -22.53
N ASN A 2 -35.54 -20.54 -22.69
CA ASN A 2 -34.21 -20.61 -22.11
C ASN A 2 -34.26 -20.04 -20.69
N ASP A 3 -34.14 -20.89 -19.69
CA ASP A 3 -33.79 -20.48 -18.33
C ASP A 3 -32.26 -20.48 -18.23
N ARG A 4 -31.69 -19.29 -18.39
CA ARG A 4 -30.26 -19.03 -18.20
C ARG A 4 -30.17 -18.03 -17.06
N GLU A 5 -30.24 -18.54 -15.83
CA GLU A 5 -29.97 -17.74 -14.65
C GLU A 5 -28.49 -17.37 -14.66
N ASP A 6 -28.25 -16.07 -14.78
CA ASP A 6 -26.95 -15.43 -14.76
C ASP A 6 -26.24 -15.73 -13.45
N SER A 7 -25.40 -16.76 -13.44
CA SER A 7 -24.31 -16.90 -12.48
C SER A 7 -23.27 -15.82 -12.79
N VAL A 8 -23.58 -14.56 -12.46
CA VAL A 8 -22.59 -13.48 -12.43
C VAL A 8 -21.62 -13.85 -11.31
N SER A 9 -20.48 -14.40 -11.71
CA SER A 9 -19.38 -14.76 -10.82
C SER A 9 -19.07 -13.60 -9.88
N ILE A 10 -19.45 -13.76 -8.60
CA ILE A 10 -19.12 -12.84 -7.50
C ILE A 10 -17.61 -12.56 -7.45
N SER A 11 -16.82 -13.48 -7.99
CA SER A 11 -15.37 -13.39 -8.19
C SER A 11 -14.92 -12.26 -9.11
N GLU A 12 -15.74 -11.78 -10.07
CA GLU A 12 -15.37 -10.66 -10.95
C GLU A 12 -15.66 -9.30 -10.31
N THR A 13 -16.66 -9.22 -9.42
CA THR A 13 -17.02 -8.00 -8.67
C THR A 13 -16.09 -7.75 -7.47
N LEU A 14 -15.37 -8.78 -7.01
CA LEU A 14 -14.32 -8.73 -5.99
C LEU A 14 -12.91 -8.71 -6.59
N LYS A 15 -12.70 -8.06 -7.74
CA LYS A 15 -11.48 -7.24 -7.86
C LYS A 15 -11.63 -6.07 -6.90
N GLU A 16 -11.63 -6.40 -5.62
CA GLU A 16 -11.58 -5.48 -4.52
C GLU A 16 -10.42 -4.54 -4.83
N VAL A 17 -10.75 -3.26 -4.85
CA VAL A 17 -9.79 -2.20 -5.02
C VAL A 17 -8.89 -2.25 -3.77
N GLN A 18 -7.84 -3.06 -3.80
CA GLN A 18 -7.00 -3.31 -2.63
C GLN A 18 -6.12 -2.08 -2.34
N ALA A 19 -5.72 -1.92 -1.08
CA ALA A 19 -4.86 -0.81 -0.68
C ALA A 19 -3.53 -0.84 -1.44
N GLU A 20 -3.03 0.34 -1.75
CA GLU A 20 -1.71 0.55 -2.34
C GLU A 20 -0.89 1.39 -1.36
N VAL A 21 0.39 1.06 -1.18
CA VAL A 21 1.27 1.79 -0.26
C VAL A 21 2.51 2.31 -0.96
N ALA A 22 3.00 3.46 -0.56
CA ALA A 22 4.32 3.99 -0.92
C ALA A 22 5.16 4.10 0.35
N LEU A 23 6.38 3.57 0.31
CA LEU A 23 7.23 3.43 1.48
C LEU A 23 8.54 4.19 1.32
N GLN A 24 8.87 4.99 2.33
CA GLN A 24 10.19 5.61 2.48
C GLN A 24 10.81 5.17 3.81
N ILE A 25 12.03 4.63 3.75
CA ILE A 25 12.81 4.30 4.95
C ILE A 25 14.07 5.16 4.94
N ARG A 26 14.32 5.85 6.05
CA ARG A 26 15.58 6.57 6.32
C ARG A 26 16.25 5.93 7.52
N ASN A 27 17.52 5.61 7.37
CA ASN A 27 18.32 5.03 8.45
C ASN A 27 19.05 6.13 9.22
N ASP A 28 18.91 6.14 10.54
CA ASP A 28 19.80 6.82 11.48
C ASP A 28 20.55 5.77 12.31
N LYS A 29 21.54 6.18 13.12
CA LYS A 29 22.53 5.30 13.77
C LYS A 29 21.92 4.12 14.55
N ASN A 30 20.76 4.30 15.18
CA ASN A 30 20.14 3.28 16.03
C ASN A 30 18.67 2.98 15.69
N LEU A 31 18.04 3.77 14.80
CA LEU A 31 16.60 3.71 14.52
C LEU A 31 16.34 3.96 13.04
N LYS A 32 15.26 3.37 12.55
CA LYS A 32 14.75 3.58 11.20
C LYS A 32 13.56 4.51 11.26
N HIS A 33 13.57 5.58 10.48
CA HIS A 33 12.40 6.41 10.28
C HIS A 33 11.63 5.92 9.06
N VAL A 34 10.39 5.50 9.28
CA VAL A 34 9.53 4.90 8.27
C VAL A 34 8.38 5.87 7.97
N GLY A 35 8.29 6.29 6.71
CA GLY A 35 7.15 7.03 6.17
C GLY A 35 6.34 6.13 5.25
N VAL A 36 5.02 6.06 5.48
CA VAL A 36 4.10 5.25 4.67
C VAL A 36 2.94 6.11 4.22
N ALA A 37 2.72 6.18 2.90
CA ALA A 37 1.52 6.74 2.31
C ALA A 37 0.63 5.60 1.80
N VAL A 38 -0.65 5.62 2.15
CA VAL A 38 -1.60 4.55 1.82
C VAL A 38 -2.75 5.12 1.04
N ARG A 39 -3.02 4.56 -0.13
CA ARG A 39 -4.22 4.82 -0.91
C ARG A 39 -5.14 3.62 -0.80
N ARG A 40 -6.34 3.79 -0.22
CA ARG A 40 -7.31 2.69 -0.10
C ARG A 40 -8.74 3.17 -0.33
N PRO A 41 -9.68 2.28 -0.68
CA PRO A 41 -11.09 2.62 -0.65
C PRO A 41 -11.51 3.04 0.75
N ARG A 42 -12.28 4.10 0.83
CA ARG A 42 -12.93 4.54 2.06
C ARG A 42 -14.20 3.71 2.24
N THR A 43 -14.50 3.36 3.49
CA THR A 43 -15.75 2.71 3.85
C THR A 43 -16.93 3.65 3.55
N ARG A 44 -17.89 3.20 2.73
CA ARG A 44 -19.04 4.02 2.29
C ARG A 44 -19.89 4.46 3.48
N ALA A 45 -20.22 5.76 3.56
CA ALA A 45 -21.16 6.29 4.55
C ALA A 45 -22.63 6.31 4.04
N SER A 46 -22.87 6.27 2.73
CA SER A 46 -24.22 6.29 2.13
C SER A 46 -24.36 5.23 1.04
N CYS A 47 -25.45 4.47 1.10
CA CYS A 47 -25.69 3.26 0.28
C CYS A 47 -26.88 3.39 -0.68
N VAL A 48 -27.30 4.62 -1.04
CA VAL A 48 -28.42 4.78 -1.97
C VAL A 48 -27.91 4.97 -3.40
N LYS A 49 -27.80 3.84 -4.11
CA LYS A 49 -27.50 3.78 -5.54
C LYS A 49 -28.51 4.62 -6.34
N GLY A 50 -28.05 5.50 -7.23
CA GLY A 50 -28.90 6.34 -8.07
C GLY A 50 -29.37 7.65 -7.44
N GLN A 51 -28.83 8.06 -6.29
CA GLN A 51 -29.03 9.42 -5.77
C GLN A 51 -28.10 10.41 -6.46
N VAL A 52 -28.54 11.68 -6.52
CA VAL A 52 -27.75 12.78 -7.10
C VAL A 52 -26.41 12.97 -6.38
N ASP A 53 -26.36 12.64 -5.10
CA ASP A 53 -25.16 12.67 -4.25
C ASP A 53 -24.54 11.27 -4.05
N GLU A 54 -24.76 10.32 -4.97
CA GLU A 54 -24.09 9.02 -4.92
C GLU A 54 -22.58 9.21 -4.94
N ASP A 55 -21.93 8.87 -3.82
CA ASP A 55 -20.47 8.96 -3.75
C ASP A 55 -19.82 7.77 -4.46
N THR A 56 -19.58 7.99 -5.75
CA THR A 56 -18.98 7.03 -6.67
C THR A 56 -17.46 6.93 -6.55
N LYS A 57 -16.79 7.82 -5.78
CA LYS A 57 -15.33 7.90 -5.71
C LYS A 57 -14.84 8.20 -4.30
N GLN A 58 -15.00 7.26 -3.39
CA GLN A 58 -14.43 7.38 -2.05
C GLN A 58 -13.11 6.62 -1.92
N TRP A 59 -12.03 7.29 -2.30
CA TRP A 59 -10.68 6.88 -1.89
C TRP A 59 -10.25 7.74 -0.71
N GLU A 60 -9.42 7.19 0.16
CA GLU A 60 -8.74 7.94 1.20
C GLU A 60 -7.22 7.78 1.11
N LEU A 61 -6.53 8.82 1.57
CA LEU A 61 -5.10 8.87 1.70
C LEU A 61 -4.77 8.90 3.20
N LEU A 62 -4.04 7.90 3.67
CA LEU A 62 -3.54 7.85 5.04
C LEU A 62 -2.03 8.02 5.02
N LEU A 63 -1.51 8.81 5.96
CA LEU A 63 -0.08 9.03 6.13
C LEU A 63 0.33 8.55 7.52
N PHE A 64 1.33 7.67 7.55
CA PHE A 64 1.95 7.19 8.77
C PHE A 64 3.41 7.61 8.78
N SER A 65 3.89 8.03 9.96
CA SER A 65 5.30 8.30 10.21
C SER A 65 5.65 7.74 11.58
N PHE A 66 6.60 6.82 11.64
CA PHE A 66 7.01 6.17 12.89
C PHE A 66 8.48 5.77 12.87
N SER A 67 9.03 5.58 14.06
CA SER A 67 10.34 4.95 14.22
C SER A 67 10.19 3.44 14.32
N ASP A 68 11.15 2.71 13.77
CA ASP A 68 11.21 1.26 13.81
C ASP A 68 12.62 0.77 14.16
N SER A 69 12.68 -0.47 14.61
CA SER A 69 13.91 -1.20 14.89
C SER A 69 14.52 -1.78 13.61
N SER A 70 15.68 -2.42 13.75
CA SER A 70 16.29 -3.20 12.67
C SER A 70 15.38 -4.33 12.14
N GLU A 71 14.43 -4.79 12.94
CA GLU A 71 13.53 -5.91 12.61
C GLU A 71 12.27 -5.47 11.89
N LEU A 72 11.99 -4.16 11.76
CA LEU A 72 10.83 -3.63 11.02
C LEU A 72 9.45 -4.13 11.57
N ALA A 73 9.36 -4.42 12.86
CA ALA A 73 8.17 -5.02 13.48
C ALA A 73 6.93 -4.10 13.43
N ASN A 74 7.12 -2.78 13.52
CA ASN A 74 6.02 -1.83 13.42
C ASN A 74 5.51 -1.77 11.98
N LEU A 75 6.41 -1.78 11.00
CA LEU A 75 6.04 -1.86 9.59
C LEU A 75 5.31 -3.15 9.25
N GLU A 76 5.78 -4.29 9.75
CA GLU A 76 5.09 -5.59 9.60
C GLU A 76 3.67 -5.53 10.14
N SER A 77 3.49 -5.02 11.36
CA SER A 77 2.18 -4.86 11.98
C SER A 77 1.25 -3.99 11.13
N LEU A 78 1.76 -2.91 10.54
CA LEU A 78 0.99 -2.04 9.66
C LEU A 78 0.60 -2.74 8.34
N LEU A 79 1.51 -3.51 7.74
CA LEU A 79 1.21 -4.28 6.53
C LEU A 79 0.12 -5.32 6.76
N VAL A 80 0.14 -6.01 7.91
CA VAL A 80 -0.91 -6.96 8.31
C VAL A 80 -2.27 -6.27 8.45
N GLN A 81 -2.30 -5.05 9.00
CA GLN A 81 -3.55 -4.30 9.18
C GLN A 81 -4.10 -3.73 7.87
N LEU A 82 -3.23 -3.33 6.94
CA LEU A 82 -3.63 -2.70 5.69
C LEU A 82 -3.87 -3.68 4.55
N THR A 83 -3.26 -4.86 4.62
CA THR A 83 -3.26 -5.89 3.56
C THR A 83 -3.12 -5.31 2.15
N PRO A 84 -2.03 -4.56 1.87
CA PRO A 84 -1.89 -3.88 0.59
C PRO A 84 -1.55 -4.86 -0.53
N SER A 85 -2.07 -4.60 -1.72
CA SER A 85 -1.73 -5.36 -2.93
C SER A 85 -0.37 -4.99 -3.51
N THR A 86 0.01 -3.72 -3.36
CA THR A 86 1.14 -3.11 -4.04
C THR A 86 1.89 -2.18 -3.11
N CYS A 87 3.22 -2.26 -3.15
CA CYS A 87 4.15 -1.39 -2.46
C CYS A 87 5.08 -0.70 -3.47
N PHE A 88 4.99 0.62 -3.53
CA PHE A 88 5.87 1.49 -4.30
C PHE A 88 7.13 1.80 -3.49
N LEU A 89 8.28 1.48 -4.08
CA LEU A 89 9.60 1.64 -3.48
C LEU A 89 10.49 2.54 -4.34
N SER A 90 11.48 3.21 -3.74
CA SER A 90 12.52 3.89 -4.51
C SER A 90 13.39 2.88 -5.26
N ALA A 91 13.76 3.18 -6.51
CA ALA A 91 14.66 2.37 -7.32
C ALA A 91 16.04 2.13 -6.70
N ASP A 92 16.47 2.96 -5.73
CA ASP A 92 17.71 2.72 -4.98
C ASP A 92 17.64 1.43 -4.13
N LEU A 93 16.43 1.04 -3.70
CA LEU A 93 16.20 -0.18 -2.93
C LEU A 93 16.30 -1.45 -3.80
N GLU A 94 15.97 -1.35 -5.09
CA GLU A 94 16.09 -2.46 -6.04
C GLU A 94 17.54 -2.97 -6.12
N ARG A 95 18.49 -2.04 -6.19
CA ARG A 95 19.92 -2.35 -6.30
C ARG A 95 20.51 -2.97 -5.04
N THR A 96 19.86 -2.76 -3.89
CA THR A 96 20.34 -3.18 -2.57
C THR A 96 19.53 -4.34 -1.99
N GLN A 97 18.63 -4.96 -2.77
CA GLN A 97 17.71 -6.02 -2.33
C GLN A 97 18.37 -7.21 -1.61
N SER A 98 19.65 -7.47 -1.82
CA SER A 98 20.38 -8.57 -1.19
C SER A 98 21.14 -8.18 0.08
N THR A 99 21.11 -6.90 0.48
CA THR A 99 21.96 -6.34 1.54
C THR A 99 21.16 -5.70 2.67
N GLY A 100 21.63 -5.93 3.90
CA GLY A 100 21.18 -5.23 5.11
C GLY A 100 19.66 -5.13 5.27
N ASP A 101 19.19 -3.91 5.53
CA ASP A 101 17.78 -3.61 5.78
C ASP A 101 16.90 -3.76 4.54
N SER A 102 17.46 -3.51 3.35
CA SER A 102 16.74 -3.68 2.10
C SER A 102 16.35 -5.14 1.91
N LYS A 103 17.26 -6.10 2.18
CA LYS A 103 16.92 -7.52 2.17
C LYS A 103 15.74 -7.87 3.07
N LYS A 104 15.74 -7.38 4.31
CA LYS A 104 14.65 -7.63 5.26
C LYS A 104 13.31 -7.08 4.75
N LEU A 105 13.32 -5.85 4.22
CA LEU A 105 12.12 -5.27 3.61
C LEU A 105 11.60 -6.12 2.45
N HIS A 106 12.47 -6.59 1.56
CA HIS A 106 12.06 -7.40 0.41
C HIS A 106 11.48 -8.75 0.83
N VAL A 107 12.03 -9.37 1.87
CA VAL A 107 11.49 -10.60 2.47
C VAL A 107 10.13 -10.31 3.10
N LEU A 108 9.99 -9.24 3.88
CA LEU A 108 8.73 -8.85 4.50
C LEU A 108 7.60 -8.67 3.47
N LEU A 109 7.86 -7.91 2.40
CA LEU A 109 6.87 -7.70 1.34
C LEU A 109 6.52 -9.00 0.61
N GLN A 110 7.50 -9.90 0.42
CA GLN A 110 7.26 -11.22 -0.16
C GLN A 110 6.41 -12.11 0.75
N THR A 111 6.66 -12.11 2.07
CA THR A 111 5.89 -12.88 3.06
C THR A 111 4.41 -12.50 3.07
N HIS A 112 4.11 -11.21 2.86
CA HIS A 112 2.74 -10.70 2.81
C HIS A 112 2.17 -10.61 1.38
N GLU A 113 2.83 -11.23 0.39
CA GLU A 113 2.39 -11.28 -1.01
C GLU A 113 2.15 -9.89 -1.64
N VAL A 114 2.88 -8.88 -1.18
CA VAL A 114 2.75 -7.50 -1.67
C VAL A 114 3.59 -7.31 -2.93
N ALA A 115 2.96 -6.91 -4.04
CA ALA A 115 3.66 -6.62 -5.29
C ALA A 115 4.59 -5.42 -5.11
N ARG A 116 5.82 -5.53 -5.63
CA ARG A 116 6.85 -4.46 -5.51
C ARG A 116 6.93 -3.69 -6.81
N VAL A 117 6.81 -2.37 -6.75
CA VAL A 117 6.97 -1.50 -7.91
C VAL A 117 8.03 -0.45 -7.62
N TYR A 118 9.13 -0.47 -8.38
CA TYR A 118 10.22 0.47 -8.20
C TYR A 118 9.97 1.75 -9.02
N MET A 119 10.05 2.87 -8.32
CA MET A 119 9.75 4.20 -8.84
C MET A 119 10.99 5.09 -8.74
N LYS A 120 11.05 6.13 -9.58
CA LYS A 120 12.16 7.10 -9.58
C LYS A 120 12.28 7.73 -8.19
N LYS A 121 13.50 7.80 -7.65
CA LYS A 121 13.80 8.35 -6.32
C LYS A 121 13.15 9.72 -6.07
N GLN A 122 13.18 10.60 -7.07
CA GLN A 122 12.63 11.96 -6.98
C GLN A 122 11.15 12.01 -6.61
N LEU A 123 10.38 10.93 -6.88
CA LEU A 123 8.97 10.85 -6.52
C LEU A 123 8.73 10.67 -5.02
N PHE A 124 9.77 10.34 -4.25
CA PHE A 124 9.72 10.22 -2.78
C PHE A 124 10.41 11.40 -2.08
N ASN A 125 10.92 12.38 -2.84
CA ASN A 125 11.47 13.58 -2.23
C ASN A 125 10.34 14.46 -1.71
N ASP A 126 10.62 15.14 -0.60
CA ASP A 126 9.74 16.18 -0.13
C ASP A 126 9.71 17.31 -1.18
N VAL A 127 8.51 17.71 -1.60
CA VAL A 127 8.31 18.78 -2.57
C VAL A 127 8.36 20.16 -1.88
N SER A 128 8.49 20.19 -0.55
CA SER A 128 8.61 21.41 0.27
C SER A 128 9.95 22.16 0.11
N GLY A 129 10.75 21.83 -0.89
CA GLY A 129 12.07 22.40 -1.13
C GLY A 129 12.09 23.44 -2.24
N ASP A 130 11.49 24.61 -1.97
CA ASP A 130 11.93 25.95 -2.37
C ASP A 130 11.65 26.92 -1.22
#